data_AF-A0A645CAU3-F1
#
_entry.id   AF-A0A645CAU3-F1
#
_cell.length_a   1.000
_cell.length_b   1.000
_cell.length_c   1.000
_cell.angle_alpha   90.00
_cell.angle_beta   90.00
_cell.angle_gamma   90.00
#
_symmetry.space_group_name_H-M   'P 1'
#
loop_
_entity.id
_entity.type
_entity.pdbx_description
1 polymer ?
#
loop_
_entity_poly.entity_id
_entity_poly.type
_entity_poly.pdbx_seq_one_letter_code
_entity_poly.pdbx_strand_id
1 'polypeptide(L)'
;MIGQEKTGQFYDHLQLIGKAAPSGCCFIPDNKYIQEHIKHQNSSITYGKDTNYGAKIFIKMNDRHQMVLSIPTGVPGECVENPSQGNLIGLMNIVATLPKILSNKFEGALLPIELANKIASLSTYPSAKTLELFAEDIKEEEISKSVELAGGK
;
A
#
# COMPACT_ATOMS: atom_id res chain seq x y z
N MET A 1 14.20 4.19 0.07
CA MET A 1 12.72 4.28 -0.08
C MET A 1 12.25 3.05 -0.81
N ILE A 2 11.07 2.52 -0.49
CA ILE A 2 10.46 1.37 -1.18
C ILE A 2 9.08 1.76 -1.69
N GLY A 3 8.70 1.23 -2.85
CA GLY A 3 7.32 1.29 -3.34
C GLY A 3 6.62 -0.03 -3.03
N GLN A 4 5.36 0.02 -2.60
CA GLN A 4 4.51 -1.16 -2.49
C GLN A 4 3.45 -1.13 -3.58
N GLU A 5 3.33 -2.21 -4.35
CA GLU A 5 2.27 -2.38 -5.34
C GLU A 5 1.14 -3.23 -4.74
N LYS A 6 -0.07 -2.66 -4.75
CA LYS A 6 -1.30 -3.27 -4.21
C LYS A 6 -2.28 -3.73 -5.28
N THR A 7 -2.06 -3.31 -6.52
CA THR A 7 -2.90 -3.58 -7.69
C THR A 7 -2.01 -3.65 -8.93
N GLY A 8 -2.49 -4.32 -9.98
CA GLY A 8 -1.78 -4.44 -11.25
C GLY A 8 -1.23 -5.84 -11.50
N GLN A 9 -0.66 -6.04 -12.70
CA GLN A 9 -0.30 -7.36 -13.21
C GLN A 9 0.70 -8.13 -12.33
N PHE A 10 1.64 -7.44 -11.69
CA PHE A 10 2.60 -8.10 -10.80
C PHE A 10 1.92 -8.59 -9.52
N TYR A 11 1.01 -7.78 -8.97
CA TYR A 11 0.21 -8.17 -7.80
C TYR A 11 -0.69 -9.36 -8.13
N ASP A 12 -1.40 -9.30 -9.26
CA ASP A 12 -2.29 -10.38 -9.70
C ASP A 12 -1.52 -11.68 -9.92
N HIS A 13 -0.34 -11.59 -10.55
CA HIS A 13 0.54 -12.74 -10.74
C HIS A 13 1.02 -13.33 -9.40
N LEU A 14 1.39 -12.49 -8.44
CA LEU A 14 1.77 -12.94 -7.10
C LEU A 14 0.62 -13.67 -6.39
N GLN A 15 -0.63 -13.24 -6.56
CA GLN A 15 -1.79 -13.92 -5.98
C GLN A 15 -2.00 -15.33 -6.54
N LEU A 16 -1.58 -15.57 -7.80
CA LEU A 16 -1.64 -16.89 -8.43
C LEU A 16 -0.52 -17.81 -7.94
N ILE A 17 0.74 -17.37 -8.06
CA ILE A 17 1.90 -18.22 -7.75
C ILE A 17 2.17 -18.33 -6.24
N GLY A 18 1.77 -17.31 -5.47
CA GLY A 18 2.03 -17.21 -4.04
C GLY A 18 1.34 -18.28 -3.20
N LYS A 19 0.28 -18.91 -3.73
CA LYS A 19 -0.40 -20.04 -3.07
C LYS A 19 0.45 -21.31 -3.04
N ALA A 20 1.27 -21.53 -4.07
CA ALA A 20 2.16 -22.69 -4.17
C ALA A 20 3.57 -22.41 -3.63
N ALA A 21 3.93 -21.14 -3.46
CA ALA A 21 5.24 -20.73 -2.98
C ALA A 21 5.41 -20.99 -1.47
N PRO A 22 6.62 -21.37 -1.00
CA PRO A 22 6.90 -21.51 0.42
C PRO A 22 6.85 -20.18 1.16
N SER A 23 6.49 -20.20 2.44
CA SER A 23 6.54 -19.01 3.30
C SER A 23 7.99 -18.64 3.63
N GLY A 24 8.26 -17.34 3.81
CA GLY A 24 9.60 -16.81 4.09
C GLY A 24 10.49 -16.68 2.85
N CYS A 25 9.93 -16.72 1.65
CA CYS A 25 10.70 -16.60 0.41
C CYS A 25 10.70 -15.18 -0.17
N CYS A 26 11.80 -14.85 -0.82
CA CYS A 26 11.97 -13.65 -1.62
C CYS A 26 12.28 -14.09 -3.05
N PHE A 27 11.51 -13.59 -4.01
CA PHE A 27 11.69 -13.89 -5.43
C PHE A 27 11.89 -12.59 -6.21
N ILE A 28 12.95 -12.55 -7.00
CA ILE A 28 13.29 -11.42 -7.86
C ILE A 28 13.10 -11.90 -9.30
N PRO A 29 11.99 -11.53 -9.97
CA PRO A 29 11.78 -11.91 -11.35
C PRO A 29 12.81 -11.22 -12.26
N ASP A 30 13.44 -12.01 -13.13
CA ASP A 30 14.28 -11.49 -14.21
C ASP A 30 13.43 -10.94 -15.38
N ASN A 31 14.09 -10.27 -16.32
CA ASN A 31 13.38 -9.69 -17.46
C ASN A 31 12.61 -10.74 -18.27
N LYS A 32 13.20 -11.92 -18.46
CA LYS A 32 12.59 -13.01 -19.23
C LYS A 32 11.28 -13.47 -18.58
N TYR A 33 11.31 -13.71 -17.27
CA TYR A 33 10.16 -14.08 -16.47
C TYR A 33 9.06 -13.03 -16.54
N ILE A 34 9.42 -11.75 -16.43
CA ILE A 34 8.45 -10.66 -16.52
C ILE A 34 7.76 -10.65 -17.88
N GLN A 35 8.52 -10.76 -18.96
CA GLN A 35 7.99 -10.72 -20.32
C GLN A 35 7.10 -11.95 -20.62
N GLU A 36 7.57 -13.15 -20.27
CA GLU A 36 6.88 -14.41 -20.57
C GLU A 36 5.66 -14.65 -19.67
N HIS A 37 5.79 -14.43 -18.35
CA HIS A 37 4.79 -14.87 -17.38
C HIS A 37 3.91 -13.75 -16.80
N ILE A 38 4.34 -12.49 -16.86
CA ILE A 38 3.59 -11.37 -16.28
C ILE A 38 2.95 -10.52 -17.38
N LYS A 39 3.76 -10.06 -18.34
CA LYS A 39 3.32 -9.19 -19.43
C LYS A 39 2.73 -9.97 -20.61
N HIS A 40 3.08 -11.23 -20.76
CA HIS A 40 2.71 -12.08 -21.89
C HIS A 40 3.10 -11.46 -23.24
N GLN A 41 4.30 -10.86 -23.28
CA GLN A 41 4.86 -10.19 -24.46
C GLN A 41 6.18 -10.88 -24.84
N ASN A 42 6.32 -11.27 -26.11
CA ASN A 42 7.59 -11.76 -26.66
C ASN A 42 8.46 -10.57 -27.08
N SER A 43 8.77 -9.71 -26.12
CA SER A 43 9.63 -8.54 -26.32
C SER A 43 11.03 -8.82 -25.78
N SER A 44 12.05 -8.61 -26.62
CA SER A 44 13.45 -8.63 -26.18
C SER A 44 13.86 -7.35 -25.46
N ILE A 45 12.94 -6.40 -25.28
CA ILE A 45 13.22 -5.12 -24.63
C ILE A 45 13.24 -5.33 -23.12
N THR A 46 14.29 -4.82 -22.47
CA THR A 46 14.42 -4.83 -21.02
C THR A 46 13.25 -4.07 -20.38
N TYR A 47 12.50 -4.76 -19.53
CA TYR A 47 11.34 -4.21 -18.85
C TYR A 47 11.73 -3.01 -17.98
N GLY A 48 10.97 -1.93 -18.11
CA GLY A 48 11.11 -0.77 -17.24
C GLY A 48 12.28 0.16 -17.57
N LYS A 49 12.93 -0.02 -18.73
CA LYS A 49 14.12 0.75 -19.11
C LYS A 49 13.98 2.26 -19.04
N ASP A 50 12.83 2.77 -19.46
CA ASP A 50 12.54 4.20 -19.49
C ASP A 50 11.45 4.62 -18.50
N THR A 51 10.88 3.68 -17.72
CA THR A 51 9.63 3.91 -16.97
C THR A 51 9.66 3.47 -15.51
N ASN A 52 10.64 2.67 -15.07
CA ASN A 52 10.67 2.16 -13.70
C ASN A 52 12.01 2.47 -13.03
N TYR A 53 11.94 3.11 -11.86
CA TYR A 53 13.09 3.27 -10.97
C TYR A 53 13.14 2.10 -9.98
N GLY A 54 13.95 1.09 -10.30
CA GLY A 54 14.20 -0.08 -9.45
C GLY A 54 13.58 -1.40 -9.92
N ALA A 55 13.96 -2.49 -9.25
CA ALA A 55 13.49 -3.83 -9.55
C ALA A 55 12.23 -4.20 -8.76
N LYS A 56 11.37 -5.01 -9.38
CA LYS A 56 10.22 -5.62 -8.72
C LYS A 56 10.67 -6.83 -7.94
N ILE A 57 10.13 -7.00 -6.73
CA ILE A 57 10.47 -8.10 -5.84
C ILE A 57 9.20 -8.63 -5.22
N PHE A 58 9.04 -9.94 -5.21
CA PHE A 58 7.96 -10.62 -4.53
C PHE A 58 8.45 -11.14 -3.19
N ILE A 59 7.74 -10.77 -2.14
CA ILE A 59 8.03 -11.22 -0.79
C ILE A 59 6.79 -11.95 -0.29
N LYS A 60 6.98 -13.21 0.12
CA LYS A 60 5.97 -13.98 0.83
C LYS A 60 6.51 -14.27 2.23
N MET A 61 5.95 -13.59 3.22
CA MET A 61 6.29 -13.82 4.62
C MET A 61 5.51 -15.02 5.17
N ASN A 62 4.21 -15.06 4.86
CA ASN A 62 3.28 -16.13 5.18
C ASN A 62 2.07 -16.06 4.24
N ASP A 63 1.09 -16.95 4.41
CA ASP A 63 -0.09 -17.01 3.54
C ASP A 63 -0.97 -15.76 3.57
N ARG A 64 -0.91 -14.98 4.66
CA ARG A 64 -1.66 -13.72 4.80
C ARG A 64 -0.86 -12.49 4.36
N HIS A 65 0.46 -12.60 4.31
CA HIS A 65 1.36 -11.48 4.07
C HIS A 65 2.28 -11.81 2.89
N GLN A 66 1.78 -11.48 1.72
CA GLN A 66 2.55 -11.42 0.48
C GLN A 66 2.43 -10.03 -0.13
N MET A 67 3.50 -9.54 -0.75
CA MET A 67 3.53 -8.22 -1.36
C MET A 67 4.54 -8.12 -2.49
N VAL A 68 4.24 -7.22 -3.42
CA VAL A 68 5.15 -6.79 -4.47
C VAL A 68 5.79 -5.48 -4.03
N LEU A 69 7.11 -5.46 -3.97
CA LEU A 69 7.89 -4.26 -3.66
C LEU A 69 8.67 -3.79 -4.89
N SER A 70 8.85 -2.48 -4.99
CA SER A 70 9.78 -1.84 -5.92
C SER A 70 10.96 -1.30 -5.10
N ILE A 71 12.15 -1.85 -5.34
CA ILE A 71 13.37 -1.44 -4.64
C ILE A 71 14.34 -0.81 -5.65
N PRO A 72 14.85 0.40 -5.38
CA PRO A 72 15.88 1.03 -6.21
C PRO A 72 17.11 0.15 -6.39
N THR A 73 17.60 0.11 -7.63
CA THR A 73 18.92 -0.39 -7.96
C THR A 73 19.93 0.74 -7.76
N GLY A 74 21.14 0.41 -7.28
CA GLY A 74 22.17 1.41 -6.94
C GLY A 74 22.69 2.24 -8.11
N VAL A 75 22.29 1.91 -9.34
CA VAL A 75 22.79 2.53 -10.56
C VAL A 75 21.62 3.14 -11.35
N PRO A 76 21.68 4.44 -11.70
CA PRO A 76 20.70 5.08 -12.57
C PRO A 76 20.67 4.41 -13.95
N GLY A 77 19.49 3.98 -14.42
CA GLY A 77 19.35 3.33 -15.74
C GLY A 77 19.79 1.86 -15.77
N GLU A 78 20.11 1.25 -14.63
CA GLU A 78 20.27 -0.20 -14.53
C GLU A 78 18.90 -0.86 -14.64
N CYS A 79 18.51 -1.07 -15.88
CA CYS A 79 17.48 -2.01 -16.28
C CYS A 79 18.13 -3.37 -16.10
N VAL A 80 18.26 -3.83 -14.86
CA VAL A 80 19.03 -5.05 -14.62
C VAL A 80 18.21 -6.19 -15.20
N GLU A 81 18.63 -6.67 -16.37
CA GLU A 81 18.00 -7.82 -17.03
C GLU A 81 17.92 -9.03 -16.09
N ASN A 82 18.88 -9.11 -15.16
CA ASN A 82 18.92 -10.05 -14.03
C ASN A 82 19.20 -9.31 -12.71
N PRO A 83 18.18 -8.75 -12.04
CA PRO A 83 18.38 -8.05 -10.79
C PRO A 83 18.86 -9.06 -9.73
N SER A 84 20.10 -8.90 -9.28
CA SER A 84 20.67 -9.69 -8.18
C SER A 84 20.44 -9.01 -6.84
N GLN A 85 20.38 -9.81 -5.77
CA GLN A 85 20.20 -9.32 -4.40
C GLN A 85 21.24 -8.24 -4.00
N GLY A 86 22.46 -8.35 -4.53
CA GLY A 86 23.55 -7.40 -4.25
C GLY A 86 23.36 -6.02 -4.89
N ASN A 87 22.56 -5.90 -5.94
CA ASN A 87 22.35 -4.64 -6.67
C ASN A 87 21.19 -3.82 -6.08
N LEU A 88 20.43 -4.41 -5.15
CA LEU A 88 19.25 -3.82 -4.54
C LEU A 88 19.61 -3.09 -3.25
N ILE A 89 19.37 -1.79 -3.23
CA ILE A 89 19.78 -0.94 -2.11
C ILE A 89 19.01 -1.33 -0.84
N GLY A 90 19.72 -1.88 0.13
CA GLY A 90 19.19 -2.14 1.46
C GLY A 90 18.16 -3.27 1.54
N LEU A 91 18.14 -4.21 0.59
CA LEU A 91 17.19 -5.33 0.56
C LEU A 91 17.09 -6.06 1.91
N MET A 92 18.23 -6.42 2.51
CA MET A 92 18.27 -7.13 3.78
C MET A 92 17.63 -6.34 4.93
N ASN A 93 17.90 -5.03 4.99
CA ASN A 93 17.31 -4.15 6.00
C ASN A 93 15.80 -4.01 5.80
N ILE A 94 15.35 -3.93 4.55
CA ILE A 94 13.93 -3.85 4.21
C ILE A 94 13.22 -5.13 4.66
N VAL A 95 13.73 -6.31 4.27
CA VAL A 95 13.15 -7.61 4.64
C VAL A 95 13.13 -7.78 6.16
N ALA A 96 14.19 -7.40 6.86
CA ALA A 96 14.26 -7.47 8.33
C ALA A 96 13.30 -6.50 9.04
N THR A 97 12.94 -5.39 8.40
CA THR A 97 12.05 -4.36 8.98
C THR A 97 10.57 -4.67 8.71
N LEU A 98 10.24 -5.28 7.57
CA LEU A 98 8.87 -5.60 7.17
C LEU A 98 8.02 -6.20 8.30
N PRO A 99 8.43 -7.29 9.00
CA PRO A 99 7.63 -7.87 10.08
C PRO A 99 7.19 -6.87 11.16
N LYS A 100 8.02 -5.87 11.45
CA LYS A 100 7.78 -4.90 12.53
C LYS A 100 6.73 -3.85 12.16
N ILE A 101 6.46 -3.69 10.86
CA ILE A 101 5.56 -2.67 10.32
C ILE A 101 4.37 -3.28 9.57
N LEU A 102 4.13 -4.59 9.69
CA LEU A 102 2.94 -5.22 9.13
C LEU A 102 1.69 -4.84 9.92
N SER A 103 0.58 -4.70 9.20
CA SER A 103 -0.75 -4.64 9.79
C SER A 103 -1.43 -5.99 9.66
N ASN A 104 -2.05 -6.46 10.75
CA ASN A 104 -2.88 -7.66 10.73
C ASN A 104 -4.32 -7.38 10.27
N LYS A 105 -4.71 -6.10 10.12
CA LYS A 105 -6.09 -5.73 9.79
C LYS A 105 -6.43 -6.01 8.32
N PHE A 106 -5.49 -5.75 7.42
CA PHE A 106 -5.64 -5.92 5.98
C PHE A 106 -4.47 -6.73 5.42
N GLU A 107 -4.74 -7.58 4.43
CA GLU A 107 -3.72 -8.46 3.86
C GLU A 107 -2.57 -7.69 3.20
N GLY A 108 -1.36 -8.10 3.56
CA GLY A 108 -0.11 -7.48 3.12
C GLY A 108 -0.02 -5.97 3.41
N ALA A 109 -0.83 -5.39 4.31
CA ALA A 109 -0.81 -3.97 4.58
C ALA A 109 0.33 -3.57 5.51
N LEU A 110 0.86 -2.36 5.32
CA LEU A 110 1.85 -1.76 6.19
C LEU A 110 1.16 -0.82 7.18
N LEU A 111 1.48 -0.97 8.46
CA LEU A 111 0.91 -0.22 9.57
C LEU A 111 1.01 1.31 9.38
N PRO A 112 2.14 1.89 8.92
CA PRO A 112 2.21 3.35 8.70
C PRO A 112 1.22 3.84 7.64
N ILE A 113 1.01 3.07 6.57
CA ILE A 113 0.07 3.41 5.49
C ILE A 113 -1.38 3.28 5.98
N GLU A 114 -1.67 2.23 6.75
CA GLU A 114 -2.98 2.09 7.39
C GLU A 114 -3.32 3.28 8.30
N LEU A 115 -2.37 3.69 9.16
CA LEU A 115 -2.57 4.81 10.07
C LEU A 115 -2.79 6.12 9.32
N ALA A 116 -1.99 6.38 8.28
CA ALA A 116 -2.17 7.55 7.42
C ALA A 116 -3.55 7.55 6.76
N ASN A 117 -3.98 6.42 6.18
CA ASN A 117 -5.31 6.27 5.59
C ASN A 117 -6.42 6.44 6.63
N LYS A 118 -6.23 5.94 7.86
CA LYS A 118 -7.20 6.09 8.95
C LYS A 118 -7.36 7.56 9.32
N ILE A 119 -6.27 8.31 9.50
CA ILE A 119 -6.32 9.75 9.80
C ILE A 119 -6.96 10.51 8.63
N ALA A 120 -6.56 10.24 7.40
CA ALA A 120 -7.13 10.88 6.21
C ALA A 120 -8.63 10.56 6.04
N SER A 121 -9.07 9.36 6.43
CA SER A 121 -10.49 8.98 6.43
C SER A 121 -11.27 9.59 7.61
N LEU A 122 -10.58 9.91 8.71
CA LEU A 122 -11.11 10.62 9.88
C LEU A 122 -11.11 12.15 9.71
N SER A 123 -10.75 12.67 8.52
CA SER A 123 -10.84 14.09 8.15
C SER A 123 -12.27 14.66 8.20
N THR A 124 -13.24 13.89 8.67
CA THR A 124 -14.52 14.38 9.19
C THR A 124 -14.38 15.12 10.52
N TYR A 125 -13.19 15.32 11.10
CA TYR A 125 -13.05 16.07 12.35
C TYR A 125 -13.60 17.52 12.29
N PRO A 126 -13.38 18.31 11.21
CA PRO A 126 -14.07 19.59 11.04
C PRO A 126 -15.57 19.39 10.84
N SER A 127 -15.98 18.41 10.03
CA SER A 127 -17.38 18.15 9.71
C SER A 127 -18.20 17.70 10.92
N ALA A 128 -17.64 16.87 11.80
CA ALA A 128 -18.25 16.39 13.02
C ALA A 128 -18.36 17.52 14.04
N LYS A 129 -17.33 18.37 14.16
CA LYS A 129 -17.41 19.58 15.00
C LYS A 129 -18.44 20.57 14.46
N THR A 130 -18.51 20.75 13.14
CA THR A 130 -19.55 21.56 12.49
C THR A 130 -20.95 20.98 12.72
N LEU A 131 -21.13 19.67 12.60
CA LEU A 131 -22.40 18.99 12.88
C LEU A 131 -22.82 19.13 14.34
N GLU A 132 -21.86 19.05 15.26
CA GLU A 132 -22.06 19.25 16.70
C GLU A 132 -22.52 20.68 16.99
N LEU A 133 -21.85 21.69 16.43
CA LEU A 133 -22.25 23.10 16.55
C LEU A 133 -23.66 23.35 16.01
N PHE A 134 -24.00 22.80 14.83
CA PHE A 134 -25.36 22.93 14.28
C PHE A 134 -26.41 22.21 15.15
N ALA A 135 -26.09 21.05 15.72
CA ALA A 135 -27.00 20.33 16.59
C ALA A 135 -27.21 21.05 17.94
N GLU A 136 -26.18 21.73 18.44
CA GLU A 136 -26.25 22.59 19.64
C GLU A 136 -27.12 23.83 19.37
N ASP A 137 -26.90 24.53 18.25
CA ASP A 137 -27.71 25.70 17.85
C ASP A 137 -29.21 25.34 17.71
N ILE A 138 -29.54 24.21 17.08
CA ILE A 138 -30.93 23.75 16.93
C ILE A 138 -31.57 23.48 18.30
N LYS A 139 -30.81 22.91 19.24
CA LYS A 139 -31.29 22.66 20.60
C LYS A 139 -31.59 23.96 21.33
N GLU A 140 -30.73 24.96 21.20
CA GLU A 140 -30.92 26.27 21.83
C GLU A 140 -32.14 27.02 21.26
N GLU A 141 -32.39 26.95 19.95
CA GLU A 141 -33.57 27.53 19.33
C GLU A 141 -34.90 26.87 19.79
N GLU A 142 -34.93 25.54 19.94
CA GLU A 142 -36.12 24.83 20.44
C GLU A 142 -36.41 25.13 21.91
N ILE A 143 -35.36 25.28 22.73
CA ILE A 143 -35.49 25.66 24.14
C ILE A 143 -36.02 27.10 24.26
N SER A 144 -35.50 28.03 23.44
CA SER A 144 -35.96 29.43 23.41
C SER A 144 -37.46 29.55 23.05
N LYS A 145 -37.90 28.86 21.98
CA LYS A 145 -39.32 28.81 21.58
C LYS A 145 -40.23 28.22 22.65
N SER A 146 -39.77 27.18 23.36
CA SER A 146 -40.55 26.53 24.42
C SER A 146 -40.72 27.44 25.65
N VAL A 147 -39.74 28.30 25.94
CA VAL A 147 -39.81 29.28 27.04
C VAL A 147 -40.74 30.45 26.69
N GLU A 148 -40.75 30.95 25.46
CA GLU A 148 -41.70 31.98 25.00
C GLU A 148 -43.16 31.49 25.04
N LEU A 149 -43.41 30.24 24.66
CA LEU A 149 -44.75 29.63 24.71
C LEU A 149 -45.26 29.39 26.14
N ALA A 150 -44.37 29.27 27.13
CA ALA A 150 -44.72 29.05 28.53
C ALA A 150 -44.88 30.37 29.33
N GLY A 151 -44.25 31.47 28.89
CA GLY A 151 -44.31 32.78 29.54
C GLY A 151 -45.47 33.69 29.09
N GLY A 152 -46.24 33.27 28.07
CA GLY A 152 -47.41 33.99 27.58
C GLY A 152 -48.69 33.70 28.38
N LYS A 153 -48.78 34.21 29.61
CA LYS A 153 -50.05 34.51 30.31
C LYS A 153 -49.88 35.69 31.25
#